data_AF-A0A916PA25-F1
#
_entry.id   AF-A0A916PA25-F1
#
_cell.length_a   1.000
_cell.length_b   1.000
_cell.length_c   1.000
_cell.angle_alpha   90.00
_cell.angle_beta   90.00
_cell.angle_gamma   90.00
#
_symmetry.space_group_name_H-M   'P 1'
#
loop_
_entity.id
_entity.type
_entity.pdbx_description
1 polymer ?
#
loop_
_entity_poly.entity_id
_entity_poly.type
_entity_poly.pdbx_seq_one_letter_code
_entity_poly.pdbx_strand_id
1 'polypeptide(L)'
;MWAGPIANWVAACDAMIALDAPTVVPGHGPVTGPDGIRAVRGYLAHIAEQAEAAYRKGLSLPEAVETIDLGEYASWLDSERVVVNVYQRYRELDPDTPRQDLLALLVMQAEWAARHCT
;
A
#
# COMPACT_ATOMS: atom_id res chain seq x y z
N MET A 1 3.24 -3.57 0.67
CA MET A 1 3.93 -4.64 -0.06
C MET A 1 5.43 -4.38 -0.08
N TRP A 2 6.23 -5.39 0.21
CA TRP A 2 7.70 -5.31 0.07
C TRP A 2 8.20 -5.64 -1.33
N ALA A 3 7.36 -6.26 -2.16
CA ALA A 3 7.65 -6.57 -3.55
C ALA A 3 6.46 -6.15 -4.42
N GLY A 4 6.70 -5.25 -5.37
CA GLY A 4 5.75 -4.90 -6.42
C GLY A 4 5.81 -5.87 -7.61
N PRO A 5 5.05 -5.58 -8.69
CA PRO A 5 4.19 -4.42 -8.84
C PRO A 5 2.88 -4.52 -8.06
N ILE A 6 2.25 -3.39 -7.74
CA ILE A 6 0.92 -3.34 -7.09
C ILE A 6 -0.12 -4.16 -7.90
N ALA A 7 -0.05 -4.09 -9.23
CA ALA A 7 -0.94 -4.83 -10.12
C ALA A 7 -0.94 -6.35 -9.88
N ASN A 8 0.21 -6.94 -9.50
CA ASN A 8 0.28 -8.38 -9.22
C ASN A 8 -0.49 -8.74 -7.95
N TRP A 9 -0.47 -7.87 -6.93
CA TRP A 9 -1.22 -8.08 -5.70
C TRP A 9 -2.73 -7.91 -5.93
N VAL A 10 -3.13 -6.94 -6.75
CA VAL A 10 -4.53 -6.78 -7.17
C VAL A 10 -5.01 -8.03 -7.92
N ALA A 11 -4.22 -8.53 -8.87
CA ALA A 11 -4.53 -9.76 -9.61
C ALA A 11 -4.61 -10.99 -8.69
N ALA A 12 -3.75 -11.08 -7.66
CA ALA A 12 -3.84 -12.14 -6.66
C ALA A 12 -5.13 -12.05 -5.85
N CYS A 13 -5.58 -10.85 -5.48
CA CYS A 13 -6.87 -10.66 -4.82
C CYS A 13 -8.02 -11.10 -5.72
N ASP A 14 -7.99 -10.72 -7.00
CA ASP A 14 -9.01 -11.13 -7.99
C ASP A 14 -9.06 -12.65 -8.17
N ALA A 15 -7.90 -13.31 -8.23
CA ALA A 15 -7.81 -14.76 -8.31
C ALA A 15 -8.40 -15.44 -7.05
N MET A 16 -8.12 -14.92 -5.85
CA MET A 16 -8.69 -15.47 -4.61
C MET A 16 -10.21 -15.25 -4.52
N ILE A 17 -10.72 -14.09 -4.95
CA ILE A 17 -12.16 -13.82 -5.00
C ILE A 17 -12.86 -14.78 -5.97
N ALA A 18 -12.23 -15.08 -7.11
CA ALA A 18 -12.79 -15.99 -8.11
C ALA A 18 -12.91 -17.46 -7.65
N LEU A 19 -12.27 -17.84 -6.53
CA LEU A 19 -12.46 -19.15 -5.91
C LEU A 19 -13.84 -19.30 -5.24
N ASP A 20 -14.58 -18.20 -5.07
CA ASP A 20 -15.92 -18.16 -4.46
C ASP A 20 -15.98 -18.84 -3.08
N ALA A 21 -14.89 -18.71 -2.31
CA ALA A 21 -14.80 -19.27 -0.96
C ALA A 21 -15.65 -18.42 0.02
N PRO A 22 -16.59 -19.02 0.76
CA PRO A 22 -17.43 -18.28 1.71
C PRO A 22 -16.66 -17.87 2.98
N THR A 23 -15.58 -18.58 3.31
CA THR A 23 -14.76 -18.35 4.51
C THR A 23 -13.31 -18.17 4.11
N VAL A 24 -12.68 -17.12 4.64
CA VAL A 24 -11.28 -16.76 4.46
C VAL A 24 -10.66 -16.59 5.85
N VAL A 25 -9.58 -17.33 6.11
CA VAL A 25 -8.80 -17.22 7.35
C VAL A 25 -7.53 -16.42 7.03
N PRO A 26 -7.42 -15.15 7.43
CA PRO A 26 -6.24 -14.35 7.16
C PRO A 26 -5.08 -14.77 8.08
N GLY A 27 -3.85 -14.36 7.72
CA GLY A 27 -2.70 -14.55 8.60
C GLY A 27 -2.80 -13.75 9.90
N HIS A 28 -3.45 -12.58 9.87
CA HIS A 28 -3.74 -11.72 11.02
C HIS A 28 -5.15 -11.14 10.93
N GLY A 29 -5.76 -10.87 12.09
CA GLY A 29 -7.13 -10.35 12.18
C GLY A 29 -8.19 -11.45 12.28
N PRO A 30 -9.48 -11.06 12.38
CA PRO A 30 -10.58 -12.00 12.51
C PRO A 30 -10.81 -12.79 11.21
N VAL A 31 -11.38 -13.99 11.34
CA VAL A 31 -11.92 -14.75 10.21
C VAL A 31 -12.94 -13.89 9.45
N THR A 32 -12.87 -13.93 8.13
CA THR A 32 -13.69 -13.10 7.24
C THR A 32 -14.19 -13.94 6.05
N GLY A 33 -14.77 -13.27 5.07
CA GLY A 33 -15.14 -13.85 3.77
C GLY A 33 -14.47 -13.10 2.63
N PRO A 34 -15.01 -13.18 1.39
CA PRO A 34 -14.42 -12.51 0.23
C PRO A 34 -14.35 -10.98 0.37
N ASP A 35 -15.17 -10.37 1.23
CA ASP A 35 -15.13 -8.93 1.49
C ASP A 35 -13.83 -8.46 2.13
N GLY A 36 -13.19 -9.30 2.96
CA GLY A 36 -11.86 -8.99 3.48
C GLY A 36 -10.80 -8.90 2.36
N ILE A 37 -10.91 -9.76 1.34
CA ILE A 37 -10.02 -9.71 0.17
C ILE A 37 -10.32 -8.48 -0.68
N ARG A 38 -11.61 -8.15 -0.88
CA ARG A 38 -12.03 -6.94 -1.61
C ARG A 38 -11.51 -5.66 -0.94
N ALA A 39 -11.52 -5.62 0.39
CA ALA A 39 -10.99 -4.48 1.14
C ALA A 39 -9.49 -4.28 0.88
N VAL A 40 -8.69 -5.35 0.96
CA VAL A 40 -7.25 -5.28 0.65
C VAL A 40 -7.01 -4.87 -0.81
N ARG A 41 -7.77 -5.43 -1.75
CA ARG A 41 -7.71 -5.04 -3.16
C ARG A 41 -8.01 -3.55 -3.35
N GLY A 42 -9.05 -3.05 -2.69
CA GLY A 42 -9.45 -1.64 -2.71
C GLY A 42 -8.35 -0.73 -2.17
N TYR A 43 -7.77 -1.08 -1.02
CA TYR A 43 -6.64 -0.36 -0.44
C TYR A 43 -5.46 -0.25 -1.42
N LEU A 44 -5.09 -1.34 -2.07
CA LEU A 44 -3.97 -1.34 -3.02
C LEU A 44 -4.25 -0.48 -4.26
N ALA A 45 -5.47 -0.53 -4.78
CA ALA A 45 -5.90 0.32 -5.89
C ALA A 45 -5.89 1.80 -5.50
N HIS A 46 -6.41 2.13 -4.30
CA HIS A 46 -6.40 3.48 -3.74
C HIS A 46 -4.98 4.03 -3.61
N ILE A 47 -4.05 3.27 -3.02
CA ILE A 47 -2.66 3.71 -2.90
C ILE A 47 -2.01 3.92 -4.27
N ALA A 48 -2.27 3.05 -5.25
CA ALA A 48 -1.74 3.22 -6.60
C ALA A 48 -2.24 4.54 -7.24
N GLU A 49 -3.54 4.83 -7.12
CA GLU A 49 -4.14 6.06 -7.63
C GLU A 49 -3.56 7.31 -6.96
N GLN A 50 -3.45 7.31 -5.63
CA GLN A 50 -2.88 8.44 -4.88
C GLN A 50 -1.41 8.68 -5.24
N ALA A 51 -0.61 7.62 -5.31
CA ALA A 51 0.80 7.70 -5.67
C ALA A 51 1.00 8.19 -7.12
N GLU A 52 0.18 7.72 -8.07
CA GLU A 52 0.20 8.20 -9.45
C GLU A 52 -0.21 9.66 -9.57
N ALA A 53 -1.20 10.10 -8.79
CA ALA A 53 -1.61 11.49 -8.75
C ALA A 53 -0.49 12.39 -8.20
N ALA A 54 0.20 11.96 -7.14
CA ALA A 54 1.36 12.66 -6.60
C ALA A 54 2.52 12.71 -7.62
N TYR A 55 2.82 11.60 -8.28
CA TYR A 55 3.90 11.53 -9.28
C TYR A 55 3.62 12.44 -10.47
N ARG A 56 2.37 12.47 -10.97
CA ARG A 56 1.95 13.39 -12.05
C ARG A 56 2.06 14.87 -11.67
N LYS A 57 2.03 15.19 -10.37
CA LYS A 57 2.28 16.54 -9.85
C LYS A 57 3.77 16.87 -9.71
N GLY A 58 4.66 15.93 -10.00
CA GLY A 58 6.10 16.08 -9.87
C GLY A 58 6.61 16.04 -8.43
N LEU A 59 5.81 15.49 -7.50
CA LEU A 59 6.25 15.33 -6.12
C LEU A 59 7.34 14.27 -6.02
N SER A 60 8.35 14.53 -5.19
CA SER A 60 9.33 13.53 -4.79
C SER A 60 8.69 12.46 -3.90
N LEU A 61 9.35 11.31 -3.73
CA LEU A 61 8.86 10.23 -2.87
C LEU A 61 8.54 10.70 -1.43
N PRO A 62 9.42 11.45 -0.73
CA PRO A 62 9.08 11.96 0.61
C PRO A 62 7.86 12.88 0.61
N GLU A 63 7.76 13.80 -0.35
CA GLU A 63 6.60 14.72 -0.47
C GLU A 63 5.30 13.96 -0.76
N ALA A 64 5.37 12.93 -1.61
CA ALA A 64 4.23 12.10 -1.95
C ALA A 64 3.71 11.35 -0.72
N VAL A 65 4.60 10.71 0.02
CA VAL A 65 4.26 9.94 1.24
C VAL A 65 3.56 10.80 2.30
N GLU A 66 3.97 12.05 2.47
CA GLU A 66 3.32 12.99 3.41
C GLU A 66 1.97 13.52 2.91
N THR A 67 1.64 13.37 1.62
CA THR A 67 0.42 13.92 1.01
C THR A 67 -0.61 12.88 0.63
N ILE A 68 -0.30 11.58 0.78
CA ILE A 68 -1.28 10.51 0.53
C ILE A 68 -2.42 10.60 1.54
N ASP A 69 -3.64 10.78 1.03
CA ASP A 69 -4.84 10.57 1.80
C ASP A 69 -5.14 9.06 1.87
N LEU A 70 -5.14 8.47 3.07
CA LEU A 70 -5.48 7.06 3.27
C LEU A 70 -6.99 6.80 3.28
N GLY A 71 -7.83 7.84 3.35
CA GLY A 71 -9.27 7.73 3.35
C GLY A 71 -9.80 6.77 4.42
N GLU A 72 -10.71 5.87 4.03
CA GLU A 72 -11.29 4.86 4.92
C GLU A 72 -10.27 3.87 5.51
N TYR A 73 -9.07 3.77 4.91
CA TYR A 73 -8.00 2.88 5.34
C TYR A 73 -7.10 3.50 6.42
N ALA A 74 -7.30 4.77 6.78
CA ALA A 74 -6.47 5.47 7.77
C ALA A 74 -6.49 4.81 9.16
N SER A 75 -7.57 4.10 9.51
CA SER A 75 -7.72 3.41 10.80
C SER A 75 -7.15 2.00 10.82
N TRP A 76 -6.59 1.53 9.70
CA TRP A 76 -6.02 0.19 9.64
C TRP A 76 -4.70 0.12 10.41
N LEU A 77 -4.41 -1.05 10.95
CA LEU A 77 -3.12 -1.34 11.57
C LEU A 77 -1.99 -1.18 10.55
N ASP A 78 -0.80 -0.85 11.04
CA ASP A 78 0.40 -0.64 10.25
C ASP A 78 0.22 0.41 9.12
N SER A 79 -0.46 1.52 9.40
CA SER A 79 -0.72 2.56 8.39
C SER A 79 0.56 3.17 7.80
N GLU A 80 1.69 3.06 8.51
CA GLU A 80 3.01 3.44 8.02
C GLU A 80 3.46 2.61 6.80
N ARG A 81 2.80 1.49 6.48
CA ARG A 81 3.00 0.77 5.23
C ARG A 81 2.70 1.60 3.98
N VAL A 82 2.03 2.74 4.12
CA VAL A 82 1.89 3.72 3.03
C VAL A 82 3.25 4.07 2.42
N VAL A 83 4.30 4.22 3.24
CA VAL A 83 5.65 4.59 2.78
C VAL A 83 6.18 3.58 1.77
N VAL A 84 6.18 2.29 2.14
CA VAL A 84 6.72 1.24 1.27
C VAL A 84 5.84 1.02 0.04
N ASN A 85 4.52 1.18 0.15
CA ASN A 85 3.61 1.03 -0.98
C ASN A 85 3.81 2.15 -2.02
N VAL A 86 3.92 3.40 -1.58
CA VAL A 86 4.20 4.55 -2.45
C VAL A 86 5.59 4.40 -3.07
N TYR A 87 6.59 4.01 -2.29
CA TYR A 87 7.94 3.73 -2.82
C TYR A 87 7.92 2.69 -3.94
N GLN A 88 7.21 1.57 -3.75
CA GLN A 88 7.09 0.57 -4.80
C GLN A 88 6.38 1.12 -6.03
N ARG A 89 5.29 1.89 -5.86
CA ARG A 89 4.60 2.47 -7.01
C ARG A 89 5.45 3.50 -7.75
N TYR A 90 6.22 4.34 -7.03
CA TYR A 90 7.16 5.28 -7.64
C TYR A 90 8.22 4.56 -8.48
N ARG A 91 8.75 3.44 -7.98
CA ARG A 91 9.70 2.60 -8.73
C ARG A 91 9.09 1.89 -9.93
N GLU A 92 7.78 1.63 -9.92
CA GLU A 92 7.07 1.10 -11.09
C GLU A 92 6.82 2.17 -12.15
N LEU A 93 6.55 3.40 -11.73
CA LEU A 93 6.33 4.54 -12.62
C LEU A 93 7.62 5.06 -13.25
N ASP A 94 8.71 5.02 -12.49
CA ASP A 94 10.00 5.55 -12.87
C ASP A 94 11.15 4.61 -12.45
N PRO A 95 11.76 3.88 -13.41
CA PRO A 95 12.89 3.00 -13.15
C PRO A 95 14.12 3.70 -12.56
N ASP A 96 14.24 5.03 -12.73
CA ASP A 96 15.36 5.83 -12.22
C ASP A 96 15.11 6.31 -10.78
N THR A 97 13.94 6.03 -10.20
CA THR A 97 13.67 6.27 -8.77
C THR A 97 14.76 5.61 -7.90
N PRO A 98 15.48 6.36 -7.05
CA PRO A 98 16.57 5.83 -6.24
C PRO A 98 16.14 4.63 -5.40
N ARG A 99 16.95 3.57 -5.43
CA ARG A 99 16.71 2.40 -4.58
C ARG A 99 17.02 2.74 -3.12
N GLN A 100 16.02 2.56 -2.28
CA GLN A 100 16.18 2.58 -0.83
C GLN A 100 16.52 1.17 -0.35
N ASP A 101 17.45 1.08 0.61
CA ASP A 101 17.66 -0.16 1.35
C ASP A 101 16.53 -0.40 2.36
N LEU A 102 16.48 -1.63 2.90
CA LEU A 102 15.42 -2.04 3.82
C LEU A 102 15.39 -1.21 5.11
N LEU A 103 16.56 -0.88 5.67
CA LEU A 103 16.64 -0.15 6.92
C LEU A 103 16.20 1.31 6.71
N ALA A 104 16.60 1.92 5.60
CA ALA A 104 16.13 3.26 5.23
C ALA A 104 14.60 3.33 5.11
N LEU A 105 13.97 2.34 4.47
CA LEU A 105 12.51 2.27 4.38
C LEU A 105 11.85 2.11 5.75
N LEU A 106 12.40 1.24 6.62
CA LEU A 106 11.89 1.07 7.98
C LEU A 106 12.02 2.34 8.82
N VAL A 107 13.10 3.11 8.65
CA VAL A 107 13.27 4.42 9.31
C VAL A 107 12.22 5.41 8.80
N MET A 108 12.03 5.52 7.48
CA MET A 108 10.99 6.40 6.92
C MET A 108 9.59 6.02 7.42
N GLN A 109 9.29 4.72 7.53
CA GLN A 109 8.05 4.22 8.12
C GLN A 109 7.89 4.65 9.58
N ALA A 110 8.92 4.47 10.41
CA ALA A 110 8.89 4.86 11.81
C ALA A 110 8.70 6.37 11.99
N GLU A 111 9.40 7.18 11.18
CA GLU A 111 9.28 8.63 11.19
C GLU A 111 7.88 9.10 10.75
N TRP A 112 7.32 8.48 9.71
CA TRP A 112 5.97 8.76 9.25
C TRP A 112 4.95 8.39 10.34
N ALA A 113 5.08 7.20 10.95
CA ALA A 113 4.22 6.74 12.04
C ALA A 113 4.22 7.71 13.23
N ALA A 114 5.41 8.19 13.63
CA ALA A 114 5.55 9.13 14.73
C ALA A 114 4.84 10.47 14.48
N ARG A 115 4.57 10.84 13.22
CA ARG A 115 3.85 12.06 12.84
C ARG A 115 2.35 11.85 12.65
N HIS A 116 1.90 10.65 12.29
CA HIS A 116 0.53 10.40 11.79
C HIS A 116 -0.28 9.39 12.60
N CYS A 117 0.37 8.54 13.41
CA CYS A 117 -0.28 7.56 14.27
C CYS A 117 -0.29 8.07 15.71
N THR A 118 -1.46 8.39 16.24
CA THR A 118 -1.69 8.74 17.65
C THR A 118 -2.25 7.57 18.43
#